data_AF-A0A8J7Q8Q3-F1
#
_entry.id   AF-A0A8J7Q8Q3-F1
#
_cell.length_a   1.000
_cell.length_b   1.000
_cell.length_c   1.000
_cell.angle_alpha   90.00
_cell.angle_beta   90.00
_cell.angle_gamma   90.00
#
_symmetry.space_group_name_H-M   'P 1'
#
loop_
_entity.id
_entity.type
_entity.pdbx_description
1 polymer ?
#
loop_
_entity_poly.entity_id
_entity_poly.type
_entity_poly.pdbx_seq_one_letter_code
_entity_poly.pdbx_strand_id
1 'polypeptide(L)'
;MRDHGGMNDRVLPTRPVIGVLHPGAMGAALGSALKPVAGQVIWAAAGRSDTTAKRAEIADLVGVPTVAELARRSDIVVSICPPHAALDVAGQVASSGATPACYLDANAIAPATVQRIGALLGADHVVDGSIIGGPVYQRGDTVLWLSGRHAEDVAGLFDGSPFVTRVLGGELGAASALKACFALHSKAKPAIWLALAAAAEAYGILDEVRGELARDGVDLDDELASINGRARSKAWRWAGEMDEAAAALAAVDVPDGFSRAAAEIYRRLSTDLNGERST
;
A
#
# COMPACT_ATOMS: atom_id res chain seq x y z
N MET A 1 -13.52 36.01 27.71
CA MET A 1 -14.37 34.91 27.20
C MET A 1 -13.99 34.64 25.73
N ARG A 2 -13.01 33.77 25.56
CA ARG A 2 -12.82 32.86 24.43
C ARG A 2 -11.75 31.89 24.90
N ASP A 3 -12.24 30.75 25.34
CA ASP A 3 -11.46 29.61 25.80
C ASP A 3 -10.76 29.01 24.58
N HIS A 4 -9.43 29.15 24.51
CA HIS A 4 -8.63 28.44 23.53
C HIS A 4 -8.38 27.05 24.10
N GLY A 5 -9.35 26.15 23.86
CA GLY A 5 -9.19 24.73 24.15
C GLY A 5 -7.92 24.23 23.47
N GLY A 6 -6.92 23.88 24.29
CA GLY A 6 -5.71 23.21 23.84
C GLY A 6 -6.10 21.92 23.11
N MET A 7 -5.70 21.82 21.85
CA MET A 7 -5.90 20.62 21.06
C MET A 7 -5.07 19.51 21.70
N ASN A 8 -5.75 18.53 22.32
CA ASN A 8 -5.13 17.46 23.09
C ASN A 8 -4.12 16.68 22.25
N ASP A 9 -2.84 16.74 22.64
CA ASP A 9 -1.79 15.80 22.28
C ASP A 9 -2.16 14.45 22.93
N ARG A 10 -3.02 13.68 22.26
CA ARG A 10 -3.64 12.48 22.84
C ARG A 10 -2.62 11.34 22.81
N VAL A 11 -1.81 11.24 23.86
CA VAL A 11 -0.84 10.17 24.06
C VAL A 11 -1.54 8.81 23.96
N LEU A 12 -0.99 7.92 23.13
CA LEU A 12 -1.50 6.56 22.97
C LEU A 12 -1.45 5.83 24.32
N PRO A 13 -2.49 5.05 24.67
CA PRO A 13 -2.44 4.22 25.88
C PRO A 13 -1.35 3.15 25.74
N THR A 14 -0.86 2.63 26.87
CA THR A 14 0.21 1.61 26.91
C THR A 14 -0.10 0.36 26.09
N ARG A 15 -1.39 0.03 25.96
CA ARG A 15 -1.89 -1.08 25.14
C ARG A 15 -3.04 -0.61 24.26
N PRO A 16 -2.76 0.01 23.10
CA PRO A 16 -3.80 0.58 22.26
C PRO A 16 -4.68 -0.48 21.61
N VAL A 17 -5.93 -0.13 21.36
CA VAL A 17 -6.79 -0.88 20.44
C VAL A 17 -6.45 -0.44 19.03
N ILE A 18 -6.04 -1.40 18.20
CA ILE A 18 -5.60 -1.15 16.83
C ILE A 18 -6.63 -1.72 15.87
N GLY A 19 -7.24 -0.86 15.06
CA GLY A 19 -8.17 -1.24 14.02
C GLY A 19 -7.49 -1.40 12.67
N VAL A 20 -7.52 -2.59 12.09
CA VAL A 20 -6.99 -2.85 10.74
C VAL A 20 -8.12 -2.88 9.73
N LEU A 21 -8.11 -1.92 8.81
CA LEU A 21 -9.04 -1.85 7.69
C LEU A 21 -8.50 -2.70 6.53
N HIS A 22 -9.36 -3.59 6.02
CA HIS A 22 -9.06 -4.50 4.91
C HIS A 22 -7.89 -5.48 5.18
N PRO A 23 -8.04 -6.48 6.06
CA PRO A 23 -7.03 -7.49 6.33
C PRO A 23 -6.87 -8.49 5.17
N GLY A 24 -6.43 -8.00 4.01
CA GLY A 24 -5.83 -8.82 2.97
C GLY A 24 -4.51 -9.45 3.46
N ALA A 25 -3.69 -9.98 2.56
CA ALA A 25 -2.44 -10.63 2.98
C ALA A 25 -1.52 -9.70 3.79
N MET A 26 -1.35 -8.44 3.35
CA MET A 26 -0.52 -7.47 4.08
C MET A 26 -1.20 -6.96 5.36
N GLY A 27 -2.49 -6.65 5.33
CA GLY A 27 -3.21 -6.19 6.52
C GLY A 27 -3.25 -7.24 7.64
N ALA A 28 -3.39 -8.51 7.30
CA ALA A 28 -3.29 -9.61 8.27
C ALA A 28 -1.88 -9.72 8.88
N ALA A 29 -0.83 -9.51 8.07
CA ALA A 29 0.56 -9.50 8.56
C ALA A 29 0.83 -8.31 9.50
N LEU A 30 0.40 -7.09 9.14
CA LEU A 30 0.48 -5.91 10.01
C LEU A 30 -0.29 -6.12 11.32
N GLY A 31 -1.54 -6.59 11.23
CA GLY A 31 -2.36 -6.87 12.40
C GLY A 31 -1.70 -7.88 13.33
N SER A 32 -1.14 -8.98 12.78
CA SER A 32 -0.39 -9.97 13.56
C SER A 32 0.85 -9.38 14.24
N ALA A 33 1.60 -8.55 13.52
CA ALA A 33 2.80 -7.87 14.02
C ALA A 33 2.51 -6.92 15.19
N LEU A 34 1.31 -6.34 15.23
CA LEU A 34 0.89 -5.37 16.25
C LEU A 34 0.25 -6.02 17.50
N LYS A 35 -0.15 -7.30 17.43
CA LYS A 35 -0.76 -8.01 18.59
C LYS A 35 0.07 -7.97 19.88
N PRO A 36 1.42 -8.12 19.86
CA PRO A 36 2.21 -8.13 21.09
C PRO A 36 2.11 -6.84 21.91
N VAL A 37 1.94 -5.69 21.24
CA VAL A 37 1.85 -4.37 21.88
C VAL A 37 0.39 -3.91 22.08
N ALA A 38 -0.53 -4.42 21.27
CA ALA A 38 -1.94 -4.01 21.32
C ALA A 38 -2.68 -4.56 22.56
N GLY A 39 -3.68 -3.82 23.02
CA GLY A 39 -4.70 -4.36 23.93
C GLY A 39 -5.63 -5.32 23.17
N GLN A 40 -5.97 -4.96 21.94
CA GLN A 40 -6.71 -5.79 21.00
C GLN A 40 -6.43 -5.30 19.57
N VAL A 41 -6.37 -6.23 18.61
CA VAL A 41 -6.37 -5.88 17.18
C VAL A 41 -7.73 -6.26 16.60
N ILE A 42 -8.46 -5.27 16.08
CA ILE A 42 -9.82 -5.43 15.55
C ILE A 42 -9.85 -5.20 14.03
N TRP A 43 -10.85 -5.75 13.33
CA TRP A 43 -11.06 -5.52 11.90
C TRP A 43 -12.54 -5.42 11.53
N ALA A 44 -12.86 -4.60 10.53
CA ALA A 44 -14.25 -4.41 10.08
C ALA A 44 -14.68 -5.52 9.10
N ALA A 45 -15.67 -6.33 9.50
CA ALA A 45 -16.06 -7.55 8.78
C ALA A 45 -17.10 -7.32 7.67
N ALA A 46 -17.95 -6.29 7.76
CA ALA A 46 -19.03 -6.09 6.78
C ALA A 46 -18.54 -5.96 5.34
N GLY A 47 -19.23 -6.67 4.44
CA GLY A 47 -18.97 -6.64 3.01
C GLY A 47 -17.59 -7.16 2.59
N ARG A 48 -16.91 -7.92 3.45
CA ARG A 48 -15.62 -8.55 3.13
C ARG A 48 -15.83 -10.00 2.70
N SER A 49 -14.94 -10.49 1.83
CA SER A 49 -14.99 -11.87 1.33
C SER A 49 -14.57 -12.90 2.37
N ASP A 50 -15.00 -14.15 2.19
CA ASP A 50 -14.58 -15.29 3.02
C ASP A 50 -13.06 -15.44 3.08
N THR A 51 -12.36 -15.18 1.97
CA THR A 51 -10.89 -15.17 1.94
C THR A 51 -10.29 -14.11 2.87
N THR A 52 -10.92 -12.95 2.97
CA THR A 52 -10.48 -11.87 3.88
C THR A 52 -10.77 -12.27 5.33
N ALA A 53 -11.97 -12.80 5.60
CA ALA A 53 -12.34 -13.29 6.92
C ALA A 53 -11.39 -14.40 7.40
N LYS A 54 -11.04 -15.35 6.53
CA LYS A 54 -10.12 -16.44 6.90
C LYS A 54 -8.72 -15.95 7.23
N ARG A 55 -8.21 -14.94 6.51
CA ARG A 55 -6.92 -14.31 6.83
C ARG A 55 -6.94 -13.60 8.17
N ALA A 56 -8.03 -12.89 8.48
CA ALA A 56 -8.21 -12.24 9.76
C ALA A 56 -8.28 -13.26 10.91
N GLU A 57 -8.98 -14.38 10.72
CA GLU A 57 -9.03 -15.49 11.68
C GLU A 57 -7.64 -16.11 11.92
N ILE A 58 -6.88 -16.42 10.87
CA ILE A 58 -5.50 -16.95 10.97
C ILE A 58 -4.58 -15.96 11.69
N ALA A 59 -4.78 -14.66 11.48
CA ALA A 59 -4.02 -13.62 12.16
C ALA A 59 -4.54 -13.33 13.59
N ASP A 60 -5.61 -14.00 14.05
CA ASP A 60 -6.25 -13.80 15.36
C ASP A 60 -6.73 -12.36 15.57
N LEU A 61 -7.37 -11.80 14.54
CA LEU A 61 -7.97 -10.46 14.58
C LEU A 61 -9.44 -10.54 15.01
N VAL A 62 -9.87 -9.64 15.89
CA VAL A 62 -11.24 -9.63 16.41
C VAL A 62 -12.16 -8.86 15.46
N GLY A 63 -13.15 -9.56 14.91
CA GLY A 63 -14.13 -8.96 14.01
C GLY A 63 -15.07 -7.98 14.71
N VAL A 64 -15.28 -6.81 14.09
CA VAL A 64 -16.33 -5.84 14.43
C VAL A 64 -17.22 -5.60 13.21
N PRO A 65 -18.50 -5.25 13.39
CA PRO A 65 -19.46 -5.28 12.29
C PRO A 65 -19.19 -4.23 11.22
N THR A 66 -18.71 -3.02 11.56
CA THR A 66 -18.60 -1.91 10.60
C THR A 66 -17.31 -1.12 10.75
N VAL A 67 -16.94 -0.37 9.70
CA VAL A 67 -15.82 0.60 9.75
C VAL A 67 -16.08 1.66 10.83
N ALA A 68 -17.33 2.10 10.99
CA ALA A 68 -17.68 3.07 12.02
C ALA A 68 -17.46 2.52 13.45
N GLU A 69 -17.81 1.24 13.67
CA GLU A 69 -17.55 0.59 14.96
C GLU A 69 -16.05 0.38 15.21
N LEU A 70 -15.30 0.01 14.17
CA LEU A 70 -13.85 -0.07 14.24
C LEU A 70 -13.25 1.28 14.63
N ALA A 71 -13.64 2.36 13.95
CA ALA A 71 -13.12 3.71 14.22
C ALA A 71 -13.43 4.18 15.65
N ARG A 72 -14.65 3.92 16.16
CA ARG A 72 -15.02 4.27 17.54
C ARG A 72 -14.22 3.53 18.61
N ARG A 73 -13.86 2.28 18.34
CA ARG A 73 -13.17 1.41 19.31
C ARG A 73 -11.65 1.50 19.24
N SER A 74 -11.10 2.06 18.17
CA SER A 74 -9.66 2.09 17.92
C SER A 74 -9.02 3.36 18.45
N ASP A 75 -7.88 3.22 19.11
CA ASP A 75 -6.95 4.32 19.35
C ASP A 75 -6.19 4.65 18.05
N ILE A 76 -5.87 3.61 17.27
CA ILE A 76 -5.15 3.72 16.00
C ILE A 76 -5.88 2.95 14.92
N VAL A 77 -6.08 3.56 13.77
CA VAL A 77 -6.58 2.89 12.57
C VAL A 77 -5.46 2.72 11.56
N VAL A 78 -5.25 1.49 11.10
CA VAL A 78 -4.33 1.12 10.02
C VAL A 78 -5.12 0.83 8.76
N SER A 79 -4.95 1.66 7.73
CA SER A 79 -5.61 1.52 6.44
C SER A 79 -4.69 0.84 5.43
N ILE A 80 -5.13 -0.30 4.88
CA ILE A 80 -4.39 -1.01 3.85
C ILE A 80 -5.29 -1.74 2.85
N CYS A 81 -5.73 -1.00 1.84
CA CYS A 81 -6.61 -1.42 0.76
C CYS A 81 -5.91 -1.24 -0.62
N PRO A 82 -6.62 -1.50 -1.73
CA PRO A 82 -6.17 -1.07 -3.05
C PRO A 82 -6.16 0.47 -3.16
N PRO A 83 -5.22 1.08 -3.91
CA PRO A 83 -5.03 2.54 -3.91
C PRO A 83 -6.30 3.35 -4.22
N HIS A 84 -7.09 2.92 -5.21
CA HIS A 84 -8.33 3.60 -5.60
C HIS A 84 -9.38 3.71 -4.47
N ALA A 85 -9.29 2.86 -3.44
CA ALA A 85 -10.25 2.83 -2.33
C ALA A 85 -9.77 3.64 -1.11
N ALA A 86 -8.52 4.13 -1.09
CA ALA A 86 -7.92 4.73 0.11
C ALA A 86 -8.71 5.95 0.62
N LEU A 87 -9.07 6.87 -0.27
CA LEU A 87 -9.81 8.08 0.09
C LEU A 87 -11.24 7.77 0.55
N ASP A 88 -11.93 6.84 -0.11
CA ASP A 88 -13.29 6.44 0.29
C ASP A 88 -13.30 5.76 1.66
N VAL A 89 -12.28 4.95 1.96
CA VAL A 89 -12.09 4.30 3.26
C VAL A 89 -11.81 5.34 4.36
N ALA A 90 -10.96 6.33 4.09
CA ALA A 90 -10.77 7.46 4.99
C ALA A 90 -12.09 8.23 5.21
N GLY A 91 -12.89 8.42 4.15
CA GLY A 91 -14.25 8.99 4.19
C GLY A 91 -15.19 8.28 5.14
N GLN A 92 -15.18 6.94 5.14
CA GLN A 92 -15.99 6.13 6.06
C GLN A 92 -15.56 6.29 7.51
N VAL A 93 -14.25 6.43 7.77
CA VAL A 93 -13.73 6.72 9.12
C VAL A 93 -14.15 8.11 9.57
N ALA A 94 -13.98 9.13 8.73
CA ALA A 94 -14.42 10.50 9.02
C ALA A 94 -15.93 10.56 9.34
N SER A 95 -16.74 9.84 8.56
CA SER A 95 -18.21 9.80 8.70
C SER A 95 -18.68 9.03 9.94
N SER A 96 -17.80 8.30 10.64
CA SER A 96 -18.15 7.54 11.84
C SER A 96 -18.45 8.42 13.06
N GLY A 97 -18.07 9.70 13.01
CA GLY A 97 -18.08 10.62 14.15
C GLY A 97 -16.99 10.35 15.18
N ALA A 98 -16.12 9.36 14.95
CA ALA A 98 -14.96 9.07 15.77
C ALA A 98 -13.69 9.62 15.11
N THR A 99 -12.83 10.22 15.92
CA THR A 99 -11.49 10.62 15.53
C THR A 99 -10.51 9.73 16.31
N PRO A 100 -10.00 8.64 15.72
CA PRO A 100 -8.93 7.88 16.36
C PRO A 100 -7.74 8.82 16.64
N ALA A 101 -6.91 8.50 17.63
CA ALA A 101 -5.74 9.31 17.95
C ALA A 101 -4.79 9.40 16.74
N CYS A 102 -4.69 8.31 15.97
CA CYS A 102 -3.90 8.23 14.76
C CYS A 102 -4.58 7.40 13.67
N TYR A 103 -4.45 7.85 12.42
CA TYR A 103 -4.78 7.12 11.20
C TYR A 103 -3.50 6.89 10.40
N LEU A 104 -2.99 5.65 10.40
CA LEU A 104 -1.90 5.24 9.53
C LEU A 104 -2.48 4.86 8.17
N ASP A 105 -2.22 5.68 7.15
CA ASP A 105 -2.45 5.26 5.77
C ASP A 105 -1.23 4.48 5.28
N ALA A 106 -1.36 3.16 5.11
CA ALA A 106 -0.31 2.29 4.60
C ALA A 106 -0.56 1.86 3.15
N ASN A 107 -1.36 2.63 2.41
CA ASN A 107 -1.70 2.34 1.03
C ASN A 107 -0.57 2.74 0.08
N ALA A 108 -0.54 2.13 -1.10
CA ALA A 108 0.40 2.52 -2.15
C ALA A 108 -0.21 3.66 -2.97
N ILE A 109 -0.23 4.87 -2.40
CA ILE A 109 -0.86 6.07 -2.95
C ILE A 109 0.17 7.19 -3.19
N ALA A 110 -0.23 8.19 -3.98
CA ALA A 110 0.57 9.38 -4.26
C ALA A 110 0.57 10.35 -3.06
N PRO A 111 1.60 11.22 -2.94
CA PRO A 111 1.64 12.27 -1.92
C PRO A 111 0.37 13.13 -1.88
N ALA A 112 -0.15 13.52 -3.05
CA ALA A 112 -1.38 14.31 -3.13
C ALA A 112 -2.60 13.55 -2.57
N THR A 113 -2.65 12.23 -2.72
CA THR A 113 -3.76 11.40 -2.21
C THR A 113 -3.73 11.33 -0.68
N VAL A 114 -2.57 11.08 -0.07
CA VAL A 114 -2.46 11.08 1.40
C VAL A 114 -2.68 12.47 2.00
N GLN A 115 -2.28 13.53 1.30
CA GLN A 115 -2.58 14.92 1.70
C GLN A 115 -4.08 15.22 1.69
N ARG A 116 -4.85 14.68 0.73
CA ARG A 116 -6.32 14.78 0.74
C ARG A 116 -6.94 14.01 1.91
N ILE A 117 -6.37 12.87 2.28
CA ILE A 117 -6.76 12.12 3.49
C ILE A 117 -6.46 12.96 4.74
N GLY A 118 -5.29 13.61 4.80
CA GLY A 118 -4.94 14.57 5.84
C GLY A 118 -5.91 15.75 5.92
N ALA A 119 -6.33 16.31 4.79
CA ALA A 119 -7.33 17.38 4.76
C ALA A 119 -8.70 16.94 5.29
N LEU A 120 -9.06 15.66 5.10
CA LEU A 120 -10.32 15.08 5.56
C LEU A 120 -10.30 14.74 7.06
N LEU A 121 -9.21 14.16 7.55
CA LEU A 121 -9.10 13.62 8.92
C LEU A 121 -8.39 14.55 9.90
N GLY A 122 -7.76 15.62 9.40
CA GLY A 122 -6.81 16.46 10.12
C GLY A 122 -5.38 15.93 9.94
N ALA A 123 -4.51 16.72 9.31
CA ALA A 123 -3.16 16.28 8.90
C ALA A 123 -2.31 15.81 10.10
N ASP A 124 -2.48 16.43 11.27
CA ASP A 124 -1.81 16.01 12.51
C ASP A 124 -2.22 14.60 12.97
N HIS A 125 -3.39 14.11 12.58
CA HIS A 125 -3.87 12.77 12.94
C HIS A 125 -3.45 11.68 11.94
N VAL A 126 -2.86 12.05 10.81
CA VAL A 126 -2.52 11.10 9.74
C VAL A 126 -1.02 10.84 9.74
N VAL A 127 -0.66 9.56 9.68
CA VAL A 127 0.71 9.11 9.40
C VAL A 127 0.72 8.52 7.99
N ASP A 128 1.60 9.05 7.14
CA ASP A 128 1.83 8.53 5.79
C ASP A 128 2.80 7.35 5.88
N GLY A 129 2.31 6.17 5.50
CA GLY A 129 3.02 4.91 5.56
C GLY A 129 3.19 4.28 4.18
N SER A 130 4.38 3.74 3.93
CA SER A 130 4.67 2.99 2.71
C SER A 130 5.40 1.69 2.98
N ILE A 131 4.84 0.59 2.46
CA ILE A 131 5.42 -0.73 2.61
C ILE A 131 6.18 -1.11 1.35
N ILE A 132 7.48 -1.38 1.47
CA ILE A 132 8.30 -2.00 0.43
C ILE A 132 8.62 -3.42 0.86
N GLY A 133 8.12 -4.40 0.11
CA GLY A 133 8.27 -5.83 0.43
C GLY A 133 6.94 -6.58 0.41
N GLY A 134 6.99 -7.88 0.70
CA GLY A 134 5.83 -8.75 0.83
C GLY A 134 5.32 -8.83 2.28
N PRO A 135 4.15 -9.47 2.52
CA PRO A 135 3.72 -9.78 3.88
C PRO A 135 4.76 -10.63 4.61
N VAL A 136 5.05 -10.29 5.87
CA VAL A 136 6.08 -10.96 6.69
C VAL A 136 5.51 -11.39 8.04
N TYR A 137 5.94 -12.58 8.49
CA TYR A 137 5.63 -13.14 9.83
C TYR A 137 6.89 -13.47 10.63
N GLN A 138 8.06 -13.34 10.00
CA GLN A 138 9.40 -13.39 10.59
C GLN A 138 10.17 -12.20 10.02
N ARG A 139 11.15 -11.70 10.77
CA ARG A 139 11.95 -10.55 10.33
C ARG A 139 12.57 -10.85 8.96
N GLY A 140 12.37 -9.93 8.02
CA GLY A 140 12.87 -10.05 6.65
C GLY A 140 13.09 -8.67 6.04
N ASP A 141 13.06 -8.61 4.71
CA ASP A 141 13.40 -7.39 3.96
C ASP A 141 12.25 -6.39 3.80
N THR A 142 11.09 -6.65 4.42
CA THR A 142 9.94 -5.74 4.33
C THR A 142 10.12 -4.53 5.24
N VAL A 143 10.16 -3.35 4.61
CA VAL A 143 10.33 -2.06 5.28
C VAL A 143 9.02 -1.27 5.24
N LEU A 144 8.59 -0.78 6.40
CA LEU A 144 7.53 0.21 6.56
C LEU A 144 8.17 1.59 6.75
N TRP A 145 8.14 2.39 5.68
CA TRP A 145 8.54 3.80 5.72
C TRP A 145 7.41 4.65 6.26
N LEU A 146 7.73 5.61 7.12
CA LEU A 146 6.75 6.45 7.82
C LEU A 146 7.14 7.93 7.73
N SER A 147 6.15 8.81 7.63
CA SER A 147 6.30 10.27 7.71
C SER A 147 5.04 10.93 8.29
N GLY A 148 5.16 12.17 8.76
CA GLY A 148 4.12 12.87 9.51
C GLY A 148 4.41 12.94 11.01
N ARG A 149 3.60 13.73 11.73
CA ARG A 149 3.84 14.13 13.12
C ARG A 149 4.01 12.96 14.09
N HIS A 150 3.18 11.92 13.96
CA HIS A 150 3.20 10.74 14.84
C HIS A 150 3.95 9.54 14.23
N ALA A 151 4.82 9.77 13.24
CA ALA A 151 5.53 8.68 12.56
C ALA A 151 6.43 7.87 13.51
N GLU A 152 7.09 8.52 14.47
CA GLU A 152 7.93 7.85 15.48
C GLU A 152 7.07 7.02 16.46
N ASP A 153 5.94 7.58 16.92
CA ASP A 153 5.01 6.85 17.79
C ASP A 153 4.49 5.58 17.11
N VAL A 154 4.12 5.68 15.84
CA VAL A 154 3.70 4.52 15.03
C VAL A 154 4.86 3.56 14.80
N ALA A 155 6.07 4.05 14.57
CA ALA A 155 7.25 3.20 14.37
C ALA A 155 7.52 2.32 15.60
N GLY A 156 7.42 2.89 16.81
CA GLY A 156 7.63 2.18 18.07
C GLY A 156 6.64 1.03 18.32
N LEU A 157 5.44 1.08 17.72
CA LEU A 157 4.48 -0.04 17.80
C LEU A 157 4.97 -1.31 17.09
N PHE A 158 5.91 -1.16 16.16
CA PHE A 158 6.50 -2.26 15.40
C PHE A 158 7.85 -2.70 15.97
N ASP A 159 8.29 -2.17 17.12
CA ASP A 159 9.53 -2.58 17.76
C ASP A 159 9.52 -4.07 18.11
N GLY A 160 10.56 -4.78 17.70
CA GLY A 160 10.66 -6.23 17.85
C GLY A 160 9.71 -7.03 16.94
N SER A 161 8.94 -6.37 16.07
CA SER A 161 8.06 -7.04 15.11
C SER A 161 8.82 -7.51 13.86
N PRO A 162 8.19 -8.34 12.99
CA PRO A 162 8.73 -8.72 11.70
C PRO A 162 9.00 -7.57 10.72
N PHE A 163 8.35 -6.41 10.90
CA PHE A 163 8.51 -5.25 10.03
C PHE A 163 9.69 -4.40 10.47
N VAL A 164 10.54 -3.99 9.53
CA VAL A 164 11.54 -2.95 9.79
C VAL A 164 10.90 -1.59 9.55
N THR A 165 10.83 -0.75 10.57
CA THR A 165 10.32 0.63 10.43
C THR A 165 11.46 1.61 10.14
N ARG A 166 11.16 2.63 9.33
CA ARG A 166 12.06 3.75 9.06
C ARG A 166 11.26 5.03 8.93
N VAL A 167 11.64 6.05 9.70
CA VAL A 167 10.98 7.36 9.67
C VAL A 167 11.81 8.30 8.77
N LEU A 168 11.16 8.90 7.77
CA LEU A 168 11.79 9.88 6.87
C LEU A 168 11.81 11.30 7.46
N GLY A 169 11.07 11.52 8.55
CA GLY A 169 10.73 12.84 9.05
C GLY A 169 9.87 13.62 8.04
N GLY A 170 9.67 14.91 8.31
CA GLY A 170 9.00 15.82 7.38
C GLY A 170 7.48 15.71 7.32
N GLU A 171 6.91 16.43 6.35
CA GLU A 171 5.48 16.58 6.12
C GLU A 171 4.83 15.31 5.56
N LEU A 172 3.50 15.26 5.68
CA LEU A 172 2.67 14.20 5.13
C LEU A 172 2.88 14.05 3.61
N GLY A 173 3.29 12.86 3.17
CA GLY A 173 3.52 12.53 1.76
C GLY A 173 4.93 12.06 1.42
N ALA A 174 5.90 12.17 2.34
CA ALA A 174 7.28 11.76 2.06
C ALA A 174 7.44 10.24 1.88
N ALA A 175 6.73 9.42 2.68
CA ALA A 175 6.76 7.96 2.52
C ALA A 175 6.05 7.53 1.22
N SER A 176 4.93 8.17 0.88
CA SER A 176 4.24 8.00 -0.39
C SER A 176 5.12 8.41 -1.59
N ALA A 177 5.89 9.49 -1.49
CA ALA A 177 6.82 9.93 -2.54
C ALA A 177 7.94 8.91 -2.77
N LEU A 178 8.54 8.39 -1.68
CA LEU A 178 9.53 7.31 -1.75
C LEU A 178 8.96 6.10 -2.48
N LYS A 179 7.71 5.73 -2.17
CA LYS A 179 7.03 4.60 -2.81
C LYS A 179 6.87 4.79 -4.31
N ALA A 180 6.40 5.97 -4.72
CA ALA A 180 6.18 6.30 -6.12
C ALA A 180 7.50 6.23 -6.91
N CYS A 181 8.59 6.77 -6.37
CA CYS A 181 9.92 6.66 -6.97
C CYS A 181 10.37 5.20 -7.07
N PHE A 182 10.20 4.41 -5.99
CA PHE A 182 10.58 3.00 -5.99
C PHE A 182 9.68 2.13 -6.89
N ALA A 183 8.46 2.57 -7.20
CA ALA A 183 7.57 1.89 -8.14
C ALA A 183 8.13 1.93 -9.57
N LEU A 184 8.89 2.97 -9.96
CA LEU A 184 9.60 2.96 -11.24
C LEU A 184 10.56 1.78 -11.36
N HIS A 185 11.35 1.53 -10.31
CA HIS A 185 12.28 0.40 -10.28
C HIS A 185 11.55 -0.94 -10.18
N SER A 186 10.61 -1.07 -9.25
CA SER A 186 9.99 -2.36 -8.91
C SER A 186 8.86 -2.79 -9.84
N LYS A 187 8.31 -1.88 -10.65
CA LYS A 187 7.14 -2.13 -11.51
C LYS A 187 7.29 -1.54 -12.91
N ALA A 188 7.65 -0.26 -13.05
CA ALA A 188 7.76 0.32 -14.40
C ALA A 188 8.87 -0.35 -15.23
N LYS A 189 10.08 -0.50 -14.66
CA LYS A 189 11.20 -1.16 -15.34
C LYS A 189 10.84 -2.59 -15.78
N PRO A 190 10.30 -3.47 -14.92
CA PRO A 190 9.89 -4.80 -15.37
C PRO A 190 8.82 -4.78 -16.48
N ALA A 191 7.91 -3.80 -16.50
CA ALA A 191 6.94 -3.67 -17.58
C ALA A 191 7.59 -3.35 -18.95
N ILE A 192 8.79 -2.77 -18.98
CA ILE A 192 9.55 -2.56 -20.22
C ILE A 192 9.91 -3.90 -20.85
N TRP A 193 10.30 -4.92 -20.07
CA TRP A 193 10.58 -6.26 -20.60
C TRP A 193 9.34 -6.91 -21.23
N LEU A 194 8.17 -6.73 -20.60
CA LEU A 194 6.90 -7.20 -21.17
C LEU A 194 6.60 -6.50 -22.51
N ALA A 195 6.79 -5.18 -22.57
CA ALA A 195 6.57 -4.42 -23.79
C ALA A 195 7.56 -4.82 -24.90
N LEU A 196 8.83 -5.00 -24.56
CA LEU A 196 9.89 -5.42 -25.48
C LEU A 196 9.56 -6.80 -26.05
N ALA A 197 9.24 -7.78 -25.21
CA ALA A 197 8.90 -9.13 -25.65
C ALA A 197 7.65 -9.13 -26.56
N ALA A 198 6.57 -8.46 -26.14
CA ALA A 198 5.35 -8.37 -26.93
C ALA A 198 5.57 -7.69 -28.30
N ALA A 199 6.38 -6.63 -28.35
CA ALA A 199 6.73 -5.97 -29.61
C ALA A 199 7.59 -6.87 -30.50
N ALA A 200 8.63 -7.51 -29.95
CA ALA A 200 9.51 -8.40 -30.69
C ALA A 200 8.75 -9.62 -31.25
N GLU A 201 7.81 -10.19 -30.49
CA GLU A 201 6.88 -11.21 -30.96
C GLU A 201 6.02 -10.70 -32.13
N ALA A 202 5.42 -9.51 -32.01
CA ALA A 202 4.57 -8.93 -33.05
C ALA A 202 5.33 -8.64 -34.36
N TYR A 203 6.62 -8.32 -34.28
CA TYR A 203 7.49 -8.15 -35.44
C TYR A 203 8.13 -9.45 -35.94
N GLY A 204 7.98 -10.57 -35.21
CA GLY A 204 8.58 -11.86 -35.58
C GLY A 204 10.10 -11.92 -35.41
N ILE A 205 10.66 -11.13 -34.49
CA ILE A 205 12.11 -10.97 -34.26
C ILE A 205 12.53 -11.30 -32.82
N LEU A 206 11.71 -12.07 -32.09
CA LEU A 206 11.94 -12.32 -30.65
C LEU A 206 13.29 -12.99 -30.41
N ASP A 207 13.68 -13.96 -31.24
CA ASP A 207 14.92 -14.72 -31.05
C ASP A 207 16.16 -13.87 -31.39
N GLU A 208 16.07 -13.00 -32.39
CA GLU A 208 17.11 -12.02 -32.71
C GLU A 208 17.29 -11.02 -31.57
N VAL A 209 16.19 -10.50 -31.01
CA VAL A 209 16.24 -9.58 -29.86
C VAL A 209 16.81 -10.27 -28.62
N ARG A 210 16.44 -11.53 -28.34
CA ARG A 210 17.08 -12.34 -27.29
C ARG A 210 18.58 -12.45 -27.51
N GLY A 211 18.99 -12.76 -28.75
CA GLY A 211 20.39 -12.86 -29.14
C GLY A 211 21.17 -11.58 -28.88
N GLU A 212 20.61 -10.42 -29.25
CA GLU A 212 21.24 -9.13 -29.01
C GLU A 212 21.31 -8.76 -27.52
N LEU A 213 20.24 -8.99 -26.74
CA LEU A 213 20.25 -8.77 -25.29
C LEU A 213 21.29 -9.64 -24.57
N ALA A 214 21.45 -10.90 -24.99
CA ALA A 214 22.45 -11.79 -24.43
C ALA A 214 23.89 -11.30 -24.64
N ARG A 215 24.16 -10.55 -25.72
CA ARG A 215 25.48 -9.93 -25.96
C ARG A 215 25.80 -8.84 -24.93
N ASP A 216 24.78 -8.18 -24.40
CA ASP A 216 24.89 -7.19 -23.31
C ASP A 216 24.78 -7.84 -21.91
N GLY A 217 24.73 -9.18 -21.85
CA GLY A 217 24.63 -9.92 -20.59
C GLY A 217 23.24 -9.92 -19.96
N VAL A 218 22.19 -9.63 -20.74
CA VAL A 218 20.80 -9.66 -20.31
C VAL A 218 20.13 -10.95 -20.80
N ASP A 219 19.57 -11.72 -19.87
CA ASP A 219 18.71 -12.86 -20.18
C ASP A 219 17.24 -12.43 -20.12
N LEU A 220 16.61 -12.34 -21.30
CA LEU A 220 15.21 -11.90 -21.42
C LEU A 220 14.24 -12.90 -20.76
N ASP A 221 14.51 -14.20 -20.86
CA ASP A 221 13.59 -15.22 -20.33
C ASP A 221 13.62 -15.22 -18.80
N ASP A 222 14.80 -15.03 -18.19
CA ASP A 222 14.93 -14.83 -16.74
C ASP A 222 14.22 -13.56 -16.26
N GLU A 223 14.38 -12.44 -16.98
CA GLU A 223 13.68 -11.18 -16.67
C GLU A 223 12.16 -11.37 -16.72
N LEU A 224 11.63 -12.01 -17.76
CA LEU A 224 10.19 -12.31 -17.92
C LEU A 224 9.69 -13.31 -16.86
N ALA A 225 10.46 -14.34 -16.53
CA ALA A 225 10.11 -15.31 -15.49
C ALA A 225 9.97 -14.65 -14.12
N SER A 226 10.87 -13.71 -13.79
CA SER A 226 10.84 -12.95 -12.55
C SER A 226 9.56 -12.11 -12.39
N ILE A 227 9.01 -11.64 -13.51
CA ILE A 227 7.77 -10.86 -13.57
C ILE A 227 6.57 -11.77 -13.42
N ASN A 228 6.51 -12.85 -14.20
CA ASN A 228 5.36 -13.75 -14.25
C ASN A 228 5.08 -14.42 -12.89
N GLY A 229 6.11 -14.74 -12.12
CA GLY A 229 5.96 -15.28 -10.76
C GLY A 229 5.31 -14.29 -9.77
N ARG A 230 5.50 -12.97 -9.98
CA ARG A 230 5.03 -11.91 -9.07
C ARG A 230 3.73 -11.25 -9.53
N ALA A 231 3.50 -11.15 -10.84
CA ALA A 231 2.41 -10.38 -11.45
C ALA A 231 1.08 -11.15 -11.54
N ARG A 232 1.11 -12.48 -11.75
CA ARG A 232 -0.08 -13.26 -12.14
C ARG A 232 -1.29 -13.18 -11.19
N SER A 233 -1.09 -12.94 -9.89
CA SER A 233 -2.19 -12.80 -8.93
C SER A 233 -2.48 -11.35 -8.51
N LYS A 234 -1.69 -10.38 -8.98
CA LYS A 234 -1.65 -9.00 -8.46
C LYS A 234 -1.59 -7.92 -9.55
N ALA A 235 -1.65 -8.30 -10.83
CA ALA A 235 -1.50 -7.37 -11.97
C ALA A 235 -2.46 -6.17 -11.89
N TRP A 236 -3.74 -6.39 -11.60
CA TRP A 236 -4.71 -5.30 -11.43
C TRP A 236 -4.34 -4.31 -10.31
N ARG A 237 -3.75 -4.79 -9.21
CA ARG A 237 -3.29 -3.94 -8.11
C ARG A 237 -2.09 -3.11 -8.55
N TRP A 238 -1.17 -3.71 -9.30
CA TRP A 238 0.00 -3.01 -9.81
C TRP A 238 -0.36 -1.92 -10.81
N ALA A 239 -1.42 -2.09 -11.61
CA ALA A 239 -1.92 -1.03 -12.46
C ALA A 239 -2.29 0.23 -11.64
N GLY A 240 -3.12 0.07 -10.60
CA GLY A 240 -3.48 1.20 -9.73
C GLY A 240 -2.29 1.82 -8.99
N GLU A 241 -1.32 1.00 -8.55
CA GLU A 241 -0.07 1.52 -7.96
C GLU A 241 0.76 2.32 -8.99
N MET A 242 0.73 1.94 -10.27
CA MET A 242 1.39 2.69 -11.33
C MET A 242 0.66 3.97 -11.72
N ASP A 243 -0.68 4.01 -11.63
CA ASP A 243 -1.45 5.25 -11.81
C ASP A 243 -1.12 6.28 -10.71
N GLU A 244 -1.00 5.84 -9.44
CA GLU A 244 -0.55 6.71 -8.32
C GLU A 244 0.91 7.16 -8.50
N ALA A 245 1.80 6.26 -8.95
CA ALA A 245 3.18 6.64 -9.26
C ALA A 245 3.23 7.67 -10.41
N ALA A 246 2.39 7.54 -11.43
CA ALA A 246 2.28 8.52 -12.51
C ALA A 246 1.84 9.89 -11.97
N ALA A 247 0.79 9.92 -11.14
CA ALA A 247 0.32 11.15 -10.51
C ALA A 247 1.39 11.82 -9.62
N ALA A 248 2.14 11.03 -8.86
CA ALA A 248 3.23 11.53 -8.02
C ALA A 248 4.38 12.15 -8.82
N LEU A 249 4.76 11.56 -9.96
CA LEU A 249 5.81 12.11 -10.84
C LEU A 249 5.35 13.38 -11.54
N ALA A 250 4.12 13.38 -12.07
CA ALA A 250 3.54 14.55 -12.72
C ALA A 250 3.43 15.74 -11.76
N ALA A 251 3.18 15.50 -10.47
CA ALA A 251 3.08 16.55 -9.45
C ALA A 251 4.41 17.29 -9.19
N VAL A 252 5.54 16.75 -9.64
CA VAL A 252 6.88 17.36 -9.52
C VAL A 252 7.54 17.57 -10.88
N ASP A 253 6.71 17.71 -11.94
CA ASP A 253 7.14 17.97 -13.32
C ASP A 253 8.10 16.91 -13.91
N VAL A 254 8.07 15.68 -13.38
CA VAL A 254 8.78 14.54 -13.95
C VAL A 254 7.87 13.80 -14.94
N PRO A 255 8.34 13.46 -16.16
CA PRO A 255 7.53 12.68 -17.10
C PRO A 255 7.02 11.37 -16.51
N ASP A 256 5.72 11.15 -16.63
CA ASP A 256 5.00 10.03 -16.02
C ASP A 256 4.64 8.92 -17.03
N GLY A 257 5.04 9.09 -18.30
CA GLY A 257 4.70 8.20 -19.40
C GLY A 257 5.09 6.74 -19.17
N PHE A 258 6.23 6.47 -18.54
CA PHE A 258 6.63 5.10 -18.18
C PHE A 258 5.68 4.47 -17.17
N SER A 259 5.22 5.24 -16.19
CA SER A 259 4.26 4.76 -15.21
C SER A 259 2.90 4.48 -15.85
N ARG A 260 2.42 5.37 -16.74
CA ARG A 260 1.17 5.17 -17.48
C ARG A 260 1.22 3.94 -18.39
N ALA A 261 2.31 3.77 -19.14
CA ALA A 261 2.50 2.60 -20.01
C ALA A 261 2.56 1.30 -19.20
N ALA A 262 3.26 1.29 -18.06
CA ALA A 262 3.28 0.14 -17.17
C ALA A 262 1.89 -0.19 -16.63
N ALA A 263 1.10 0.82 -16.24
CA ALA A 263 -0.29 0.63 -15.78
C ALA A 263 -1.17 0.01 -16.87
N GLU A 264 -1.02 0.43 -18.13
CA GLU A 264 -1.71 -0.15 -19.28
C GLU A 264 -1.35 -1.61 -19.51
N ILE A 265 -0.05 -1.94 -19.50
CA ILE A 265 0.46 -3.31 -19.67
C ILE A 265 -0.09 -4.23 -18.57
N TYR A 266 -0.07 -3.80 -17.31
CA TYR A 266 -0.60 -4.60 -16.21
C TYR A 266 -2.11 -4.79 -16.26
N ARG A 267 -2.87 -3.80 -16.77
CA ARG A 267 -4.31 -3.97 -17.02
C ARG A 267 -4.55 -5.05 -18.07
N ARG A 268 -3.85 -5.00 -19.21
CA ARG A 268 -3.97 -6.02 -20.27
C ARG A 268 -3.63 -7.42 -19.77
N LEU A 269 -2.54 -7.55 -19.02
CA LEU A 269 -2.14 -8.82 -18.41
C LEU A 269 -3.22 -9.36 -17.46
N SER A 270 -3.88 -8.50 -16.70
CA SER A 270 -4.98 -8.92 -15.82
C SER A 270 -6.20 -9.43 -16.59
N THR A 271 -6.53 -8.86 -17.75
CA THR A 271 -7.65 -9.30 -18.60
C THR A 271 -7.34 -10.65 -19.26
N ASP A 272 -6.14 -10.81 -19.81
CA ASP A 272 -5.70 -12.08 -20.42
C ASP A 272 -5.73 -13.24 -19.41
N LEU A 273 -5.36 -12.99 -18.15
CA LEU A 273 -5.40 -14.01 -17.08
C LEU A 273 -6.82 -14.41 -16.64
N ASN A 274 -7.81 -13.54 -16.85
CA ASN A 274 -9.21 -13.81 -16.52
C ASN A 274 -9.98 -14.48 -17.66
N GLY A 275 -9.33 -14.78 -18.80
CA GLY A 275 -9.94 -15.50 -19.92
C GLY A 275 -10.83 -14.65 -20.83
N GLU A 276 -10.83 -13.33 -20.70
CA GLU A 276 -11.63 -12.41 -21.52
C GLU A 276 -10.85 -11.93 -22.76
N ARG A 277 -10.39 -12.85 -23.62
CA ARG A 277 -10.07 -12.44 -25.00
C ARG A 277 -11.36 -12.35 -25.80
N SER A 278 -11.81 -11.11 -26.05
CA SER A 278 -12.66 -10.84 -27.20
C SER A 278 -11.88 -11.20 -28.46
N THR A 279 -12.13 -12.40 -28.98
CA THR A 279 -12.10 -12.65 -30.42
C THR A 279 -13.26 -11.92 -31.08
#